data_AF-A0AAN8X403-F1
#
_entry.id   AF-A0AAN8X403-F1
#
_cell.length_a   1.000
_cell.length_b   1.000
_cell.length_c   1.000
_cell.angle_alpha   90.00
_cell.angle_beta   90.00
_cell.angle_gamma   90.00
#
_symmetry.space_group_name_H-M   'P 1'
#
loop_
_entity.id
_entity.type
_entity.pdbx_description
1 polymer ?
#
loop_
_entity_poly.entity_id
_entity_poly.type
_entity_poly.pdbx_seq_one_letter_code
_entity_poly.pdbx_strand_id
1 'polypeptide(L)'
;MCITSLISSLALAGIVVMFTLLGIGTNTLKAVHNQLDQQPPSEDDDYTDVREEAKNILEMVMDHIETVKIVLYILLGLVLLCVITSSMLIHGVRRNRRGLLVPYIFQEILNVIALVAISIWGLVIFGTQYQIVSSVIGLFIGAFIHCYFALVVFSQYQALGLIRMHEEISMK
;
A
#
# COMPACT_ATOMS: atom_id res chain seq x y z
N MET A 1 19.51 -6.63 -2.80
CA MET A 1 19.13 -5.22 -3.02
C MET A 1 18.39 -4.96 -4.35
N CYS A 2 18.75 -5.59 -5.48
CA CYS A 2 17.98 -5.44 -6.74
C CYS A 2 16.54 -6.00 -6.66
N ILE A 3 16.33 -7.10 -5.94
CA ILE A 3 15.03 -7.78 -5.90
C ILE A 3 13.97 -6.93 -5.18
N THR A 4 14.33 -6.27 -4.07
CA THR A 4 13.41 -5.42 -3.33
C THR A 4 13.02 -4.16 -4.12
N SER A 5 13.96 -3.51 -4.82
CA SER A 5 13.60 -2.37 -5.68
C SER A 5 12.78 -2.80 -6.90
N LEU A 6 13.01 -4.00 -7.44
CA LEU A 6 12.22 -4.57 -8.54
C LEU A 6 10.80 -4.86 -8.08
N ILE A 7 10.61 -5.46 -6.90
CA ILE A 7 9.31 -5.72 -6.29
C ILE A 7 8.56 -4.40 -6.01
N SER A 8 9.25 -3.40 -5.45
CA SER A 8 8.64 -2.07 -5.25
C SER A 8 8.27 -1.38 -6.55
N SER A 9 9.08 -1.54 -7.61
CA SER A 9 8.77 -1.02 -8.97
C SER A 9 7.56 -1.72 -9.59
N LEU A 10 7.46 -3.04 -9.46
CA LEU A 10 6.32 -3.84 -9.92
C LEU A 10 5.05 -3.51 -9.13
N ALA A 11 5.15 -3.31 -7.82
CA ALA A 11 4.05 -2.86 -6.99
C ALA A 11 3.59 -1.44 -7.37
N LEU A 12 4.52 -0.51 -7.62
CA LEU A 12 4.21 0.84 -8.08
C LEU A 12 3.55 0.82 -9.47
N ALA A 13 4.06 0.02 -10.40
CA ALA A 13 3.45 -0.16 -11.72
C ALA A 13 2.04 -0.77 -11.61
N GLY A 14 1.85 -1.76 -10.74
CA GLY A 14 0.55 -2.35 -10.44
C GLY A 14 -0.44 -1.33 -9.86
N ILE A 15 0.03 -0.45 -8.95
CA ILE A 15 -0.78 0.63 -8.38
C ILE A 15 -1.14 1.68 -9.43
N VAL A 16 -0.20 2.07 -10.30
CA VAL A 16 -0.45 3.03 -11.40
C VAL A 16 -1.46 2.47 -12.40
N VAL A 17 -1.32 1.18 -12.76
CA VAL A 17 -2.30 0.49 -13.63
C VAL A 17 -3.66 0.38 -12.96
N MET A 18 -3.72 0.07 -11.66
CA MET A 18 -4.97 0.12 -10.90
C MET A 18 -5.59 1.52 -10.91
N PHE A 19 -4.80 2.58 -10.77
CA PHE A 19 -5.28 3.96 -10.81
C PHE A 19 -5.84 4.38 -12.17
N THR A 20 -5.18 4.00 -13.27
CA THR A 20 -5.68 4.31 -14.61
C THR A 20 -6.94 3.51 -14.92
N LEU A 21 -7.00 2.24 -14.52
CA LEU A 21 -8.19 1.41 -14.66
C LEU A 21 -9.35 1.90 -13.79
N LEU A 22 -9.10 2.36 -12.56
CA LEU A 22 -10.14 2.98 -11.71
C LEU A 22 -10.58 4.33 -12.26
N GLY A 23 -9.67 5.20 -12.69
CA GLY A 23 -10.02 6.50 -13.25
C GLY A 23 -10.90 6.38 -14.49
N ILE A 24 -10.50 5.52 -15.44
CA ILE A 24 -11.29 5.17 -16.63
C ILE A 24 -12.61 4.51 -16.18
N GLY A 25 -12.54 3.54 -15.27
CA GLY A 25 -13.70 2.84 -14.72
C GLY A 25 -14.73 3.78 -14.11
N THR A 26 -14.33 4.79 -13.34
CA THR A 26 -15.25 5.75 -12.68
C THR A 26 -16.03 6.59 -13.69
N ASN A 27 -15.39 6.99 -14.80
CA ASN A 27 -16.02 7.78 -15.84
C ASN A 27 -16.97 6.92 -16.68
N THR A 28 -16.56 5.68 -16.98
CA THR A 28 -17.41 4.71 -17.68
C THR A 28 -18.61 4.30 -16.82
N LEU A 29 -18.41 4.07 -15.51
CA LEU A 29 -19.47 3.78 -14.54
C LEU A 29 -20.49 4.91 -14.46
N LYS A 30 -20.05 6.18 -14.35
CA LYS A 30 -20.97 7.33 -14.38
C LYS A 30 -21.73 7.45 -15.71
N ALA A 31 -21.08 7.19 -16.83
CA ALA A 31 -21.72 7.21 -18.14
C ALA A 31 -22.80 6.12 -18.26
N VAL A 32 -22.50 4.90 -17.78
CA VAL A 32 -23.44 3.77 -17.73
C VAL A 32 -24.60 4.05 -16.77
N HIS A 33 -24.36 4.65 -15.60
CA HIS A 33 -25.41 5.07 -14.67
C HIS A 33 -26.41 6.02 -15.33
N ASN A 34 -25.89 7.06 -15.97
CA ASN A 34 -26.70 8.08 -16.63
C ASN A 34 -27.48 7.51 -17.82
N GLN A 35 -26.91 6.53 -18.54
CA GLN A 35 -27.64 5.82 -19.61
C GLN A 35 -28.75 4.93 -19.05
N LEU A 36 -28.49 4.21 -17.94
CA LEU A 36 -29.52 3.42 -17.27
C LEU A 36 -30.65 4.28 -16.69
N ASP A 37 -30.39 5.51 -16.25
CA ASP A 37 -31.44 6.41 -15.74
C ASP A 37 -32.30 7.02 -16.84
N GLN A 38 -31.76 7.20 -18.05
CA GLN A 38 -32.45 7.87 -19.16
C GLN A 38 -33.28 6.93 -20.04
N GLN A 39 -33.10 5.61 -19.93
CA GLN A 39 -33.80 4.66 -20.78
C GLN A 39 -35.20 4.37 -20.19
N PRO A 40 -36.32 4.72 -20.87
CA PRO A 40 -37.64 4.39 -20.36
C PRO A 40 -37.81 2.86 -20.26
N PRO A 41 -38.54 2.35 -19.26
CA PRO A 41 -38.84 0.92 -19.18
C PRO A 41 -39.59 0.51 -20.46
N SER A 42 -39.07 -0.48 -21.18
CA SER A 42 -39.77 -1.03 -22.33
C SER A 42 -40.87 -1.97 -21.83
N GLU A 43 -42.07 -1.90 -22.42
CA GLU A 43 -43.27 -2.65 -21.97
C GLU A 43 -43.12 -4.19 -22.04
N ASP A 44 -42.04 -4.70 -22.65
CA ASP A 44 -41.77 -6.13 -22.89
C ASP A 44 -40.51 -6.66 -22.15
N ASP A 45 -39.89 -5.87 -21.25
CA ASP A 45 -38.62 -6.26 -20.60
C ASP A 45 -38.81 -7.23 -19.42
N ASP A 46 -38.74 -8.54 -19.69
CA ASP A 46 -38.56 -9.63 -18.71
C ASP A 46 -37.22 -9.53 -17.93
N TYR A 47 -36.46 -8.44 -18.12
CA TYR A 47 -35.15 -8.15 -17.53
C TYR A 47 -35.17 -6.98 -16.54
N THR A 48 -36.35 -6.52 -16.13
CA THR A 48 -36.50 -5.37 -15.22
C THR A 48 -35.74 -5.60 -13.90
N ASP A 49 -35.79 -6.82 -13.35
CA ASP A 49 -35.09 -7.20 -12.12
C ASP A 49 -33.56 -7.14 -12.26
N VAL A 50 -33.01 -7.61 -13.40
CA VAL A 50 -31.56 -7.58 -13.69
C VAL A 50 -31.06 -6.15 -13.84
N ARG A 51 -31.89 -5.27 -14.41
CA ARG A 51 -31.59 -3.84 -14.58
C ARG A 51 -31.59 -3.10 -13.24
N GLU A 52 -32.54 -3.38 -12.36
CA GLU A 52 -32.56 -2.82 -11.00
C GLU A 52 -31.39 -3.30 -10.16
N GLU A 53 -31.03 -4.60 -10.23
CA GLU A 53 -29.86 -5.14 -9.55
C GLU A 53 -28.56 -4.48 -10.03
N ALA A 54 -28.40 -4.31 -11.34
CA ALA A 54 -27.25 -3.60 -11.92
C ALA A 54 -27.17 -2.15 -11.44
N LYS A 55 -28.31 -1.44 -11.37
CA LYS A 55 -28.37 -0.06 -10.87
C LYS A 55 -27.97 0.03 -9.39
N ASN A 56 -28.47 -0.88 -8.55
CA ASN A 56 -28.15 -0.95 -7.13
C ASN A 56 -26.66 -1.22 -6.87
N ILE A 57 -26.05 -2.14 -7.64
CA ILE A 57 -24.61 -2.40 -7.57
C ILE A 57 -23.81 -1.15 -7.99
N LEU A 58 -24.26 -0.48 -9.05
CA LEU A 58 -23.58 0.71 -9.58
C LEU A 58 -23.62 1.88 -8.59
N GLU A 59 -24.77 2.11 -7.95
CA GLU A 59 -24.97 3.14 -6.94
C GLU A 59 -24.10 2.87 -5.70
N MET A 60 -24.09 1.61 -5.24
CA MET A 60 -23.18 1.18 -4.17
C MET A 60 -21.70 1.42 -4.50
N VAL A 61 -21.28 1.15 -5.74
CA VAL A 61 -19.91 1.40 -6.21
C VAL A 61 -19.61 2.89 -6.27
N MET A 62 -20.56 3.72 -6.74
CA MET A 62 -20.40 5.17 -6.81
C MET A 62 -20.27 5.80 -5.42
N ASP A 63 -21.04 5.34 -4.44
CA ASP A 63 -20.98 5.82 -3.05
C ASP A 63 -19.63 5.53 -2.38
N HIS A 64 -18.97 4.44 -2.74
CA HIS A 64 -17.69 4.04 -2.14
C HIS A 64 -16.47 4.54 -2.93
N ILE A 65 -16.69 5.17 -4.09
CA ILE A 65 -15.63 5.51 -5.03
C ILE A 65 -14.64 6.55 -4.49
N GLU A 66 -15.13 7.48 -3.67
CA GLU A 66 -14.32 8.52 -3.06
C GLU A 66 -13.42 7.92 -1.98
N THR A 67 -13.96 7.05 -1.14
CA THR A 67 -13.20 6.28 -0.13
C THR A 67 -12.10 5.46 -0.79
N VAL A 68 -12.39 4.76 -1.89
CA VAL A 68 -11.39 3.98 -2.63
C VAL A 68 -10.28 4.87 -3.18
N LYS A 69 -10.61 6.04 -3.73
CA LYS A 69 -9.61 7.01 -4.21
C LYS A 69 -8.69 7.50 -3.10
N ILE A 70 -9.23 7.85 -1.93
CA ILE A 70 -8.45 8.30 -0.78
C ILE A 70 -7.46 7.22 -0.33
N VAL A 71 -7.93 5.98 -0.18
CA VAL A 71 -7.08 4.85 0.21
C VAL A 71 -5.94 4.64 -0.79
N LEU A 72 -6.23 4.74 -2.09
CA LEU A 72 -5.22 4.62 -3.13
C LEU A 72 -4.19 5.76 -3.10
N TYR A 73 -4.58 7.00 -2.82
CA TYR A 73 -3.63 8.10 -2.66
C TYR A 73 -2.71 7.92 -1.47
N ILE A 74 -3.23 7.42 -0.35
CA ILE A 74 -2.43 7.08 0.83
C ILE A 74 -1.40 6.00 0.49
N LEU A 75 -1.83 4.93 -0.21
CA LEU A 75 -0.94 3.87 -0.66
C LEU A 75 0.15 4.40 -1.61
N LEU A 76 -0.21 5.26 -2.56
CA LEU A 76 0.76 5.88 -3.46
C LEU A 76 1.80 6.71 -2.70
N GLY A 77 1.37 7.51 -1.72
CA GLY A 77 2.26 8.28 -0.85
C GLY A 77 3.22 7.38 -0.06
N LEU A 78 2.73 6.27 0.49
CA LEU A 78 3.55 5.29 1.19
C LEU A 78 4.60 4.65 0.27
N VAL A 79 4.25 4.29 -0.97
CA VAL A 79 5.22 3.69 -1.90
C VAL A 79 6.28 4.70 -2.32
N LEU A 80 5.89 5.96 -2.61
CA LEU A 80 6.86 7.02 -2.92
C LEU A 80 7.83 7.24 -1.75
N LEU A 81 7.31 7.25 -0.51
CA LEU A 81 8.13 7.37 0.69
C LEU A 81 9.09 6.19 0.83
N CYS A 82 8.65 4.96 0.56
CA CYS A 82 9.50 3.77 0.51
C CYS A 82 10.64 3.88 -0.54
N VAL A 83 10.37 4.42 -1.72
CA VAL A 83 11.41 4.63 -2.76
C VAL A 83 12.44 5.65 -2.29
N ILE A 84 11.99 6.75 -1.67
CA ILE A 84 12.87 7.79 -1.14
C ILE A 84 13.74 7.24 -0.01
N THR A 85 13.15 6.56 0.98
CA THR A 85 13.87 6.03 2.14
C THR A 85 14.81 4.89 1.75
N SER A 86 14.43 4.04 0.80
CA SER A 86 15.32 3.01 0.23
C SER A 86 16.51 3.64 -0.47
N SER A 87 16.29 4.72 -1.23
CA SER A 87 17.37 5.48 -1.87
C SER A 87 18.30 6.11 -0.83
N MET A 88 17.74 6.68 0.25
CA MET A 88 18.53 7.21 1.37
C MET A 88 19.35 6.13 2.06
N LEU A 89 18.78 4.94 2.30
CA LEU A 89 19.49 3.80 2.88
C LEU A 89 20.73 3.43 2.05
N ILE A 90 20.56 3.28 0.73
CA ILE A 90 21.66 2.95 -0.19
C ILE A 90 22.75 4.02 -0.14
N HIS A 91 22.37 5.30 -0.19
CA HIS A 91 23.33 6.41 -0.11
C HIS A 91 24.01 6.51 1.26
N GLY A 92 23.27 6.23 2.33
CA GLY A 92 23.75 6.23 3.72
C GLY A 92 24.83 5.18 3.94
N VAL A 93 24.59 3.96 3.47
CA VAL A 93 25.56 2.87 3.53
C VAL A 93 26.78 3.18 2.65
N ARG A 94 26.58 3.61 1.40
CA ARG A 94 27.70 3.91 0.48
C ARG A 94 28.61 5.05 0.94
N ARG A 95 28.06 6.03 1.65
CA ARG A 95 28.81 7.22 2.13
C ARG A 95 29.16 7.15 3.62
N ASN A 96 28.95 6.01 4.29
CA ASN A 96 29.14 5.84 5.73
C ASN A 96 28.42 6.91 6.60
N ARG A 97 27.27 7.42 6.12
CA ARG A 97 26.51 8.49 6.78
C ARG A 97 25.32 7.91 7.55
N ARG A 98 25.52 7.72 8.86
CA ARG A 98 24.51 7.15 9.78
C ARG A 98 23.15 7.83 9.77
N GLY A 99 23.13 9.17 9.67
CA GLY A 99 21.89 9.95 9.71
C GLY A 99 20.91 9.59 8.60
N LEU A 100 21.39 9.03 7.47
CA LEU A 100 20.54 8.61 6.35
C LEU A 100 19.87 7.24 6.58
N LEU A 101 20.24 6.50 7.61
CA LEU A 101 19.61 5.21 7.95
C LEU A 101 18.37 5.40 8.84
N VAL A 102 18.31 6.48 9.62
CA VAL A 102 17.21 6.76 10.56
C VAL A 102 15.83 6.88 9.86
N PRO A 103 15.69 7.60 8.72
CA PRO A 103 14.42 7.69 8.02
C PRO A 103 13.89 6.33 7.56
N TYR A 104 14.78 5.40 7.22
CA TYR A 104 14.39 4.04 6.83
C TYR A 104 13.81 3.26 8.02
N ILE A 105 14.43 3.33 9.20
CA ILE A 105 13.90 2.69 10.42
C ILE A 105 12.52 3.25 10.77
N PHE A 106 12.34 4.57 10.68
CA PHE A 106 11.05 5.21 10.92
C PHE A 106 9.99 4.73 9.92
N GLN A 107 10.36 4.59 8.64
CA GLN A 107 9.47 4.05 7.61
C GLN A 107 9.04 2.61 7.92
N GLU A 108 9.95 1.75 8.38
CA GLU A 108 9.61 0.36 8.76
C GLU A 108 8.60 0.32 9.91
N ILE A 109 8.71 1.22 10.90
CA ILE A 109 7.74 1.33 11.99
C ILE A 109 6.37 1.77 11.44
N LEU A 110 6.33 2.77 10.56
CA LEU A 110 5.07 3.20 9.92
C LEU A 110 4.43 2.08 9.10
N ASN A 111 5.22 1.29 8.38
CA ASN A 111 4.73 0.14 7.61
C ASN A 111 4.09 -0.92 8.51
N VAL A 112 4.69 -1.22 9.67
CA VAL A 112 4.12 -2.16 10.65
C VAL A 112 2.80 -1.63 11.21
N ILE A 113 2.73 -0.34 11.57
CA ILE A 113 1.48 0.29 12.04
C ILE A 113 0.39 0.21 10.96
N ALA A 114 0.72 0.53 9.71
CA ALA A 114 -0.21 0.46 8.58
C ALA A 114 -0.71 -0.97 8.34
N LEU A 115 0.19 -1.96 8.38
CA LEU A 115 -0.14 -3.39 8.24
C LEU A 115 -1.15 -3.84 9.30
N VAL A 116 -0.91 -3.47 10.57
CA VAL A 116 -1.82 -3.78 11.68
C VAL A 116 -3.17 -3.09 11.49
N ALA A 117 -3.19 -1.80 11.14
CA ALA A 117 -4.41 -1.04 10.94
C ALA A 117 -5.30 -1.61 9.82
N ILE A 118 -4.69 -1.92 8.66
CA ILE A 118 -5.39 -2.54 7.52
C ILE A 118 -5.93 -3.91 7.91
N SER A 119 -5.15 -4.70 8.66
CA SER A 119 -5.58 -6.03 9.10
C SER A 119 -6.77 -5.96 10.06
N ILE A 120 -6.74 -5.06 11.06
CA ILE A 120 -7.88 -4.84 11.97
C ILE A 120 -9.11 -4.41 11.19
N TRP A 121 -8.97 -3.45 10.27
CA TRP A 121 -10.08 -2.97 9.45
C TRP A 121 -10.68 -4.08 8.58
N GLY A 122 -9.84 -4.87 7.91
CA GLY A 122 -10.28 -6.01 7.11
C GLY A 122 -10.99 -7.09 7.94
N LEU A 123 -10.51 -7.36 9.16
CA LEU A 123 -11.15 -8.30 10.08
C LEU A 123 -12.54 -7.83 10.53
N VAL A 124 -12.71 -6.54 10.79
CA VAL A 124 -14.00 -5.96 11.22
C VAL A 124 -15.05 -6.05 10.11
N ILE A 125 -14.66 -5.84 8.84
CA ILE A 125 -15.60 -5.81 7.72
C ILE A 125 -15.94 -7.22 7.22
N PHE A 126 -14.93 -8.06 7.01
CA PHE A 126 -15.13 -9.33 6.31
C PHE A 126 -15.21 -10.54 7.24
N GLY A 127 -14.99 -10.38 8.55
CA GLY A 127 -14.78 -11.38 9.60
C GLY A 127 -15.41 -12.78 9.46
N THR A 128 -14.98 -13.56 8.47
CA THR A 128 -15.22 -15.01 8.39
C THR A 128 -14.05 -15.75 9.04
N GLN A 129 -14.29 -16.93 9.63
CA GLN A 129 -13.23 -17.69 10.31
C GLN A 129 -12.01 -17.96 9.42
N TYR A 130 -12.23 -18.25 8.14
CA TYR A 130 -11.16 -18.50 7.17
C TYR A 130 -10.31 -17.24 6.92
N GLN A 131 -10.95 -16.08 6.72
CA GLN A 131 -10.24 -14.81 6.49
C GLN A 131 -9.51 -14.33 7.74
N ILE A 132 -10.03 -14.62 8.94
CA ILE A 132 -9.37 -14.30 10.20
C ILE A 132 -8.04 -15.04 10.30
N VAL A 133 -8.04 -16.37 10.07
CA VAL A 133 -6.82 -17.18 10.15
C VAL A 133 -5.79 -16.74 9.10
N SER A 134 -6.21 -16.54 7.85
CA SER A 134 -5.33 -16.08 6.77
C SER A 134 -4.71 -14.71 7.06
N SER A 135 -5.51 -13.76 7.56
CA SER A 135 -5.04 -12.40 7.87
C SER A 135 -4.05 -12.39 9.02
N VAL A 136 -4.27 -13.21 10.07
CA VAL A 136 -3.34 -13.33 11.21
C VAL A 136 -2.00 -13.89 10.76
N ILE A 137 -2.00 -14.95 9.94
CA ILE A 137 -0.75 -15.53 9.41
C ILE A 137 0.01 -14.50 8.55
N GLY A 138 -0.70 -13.80 7.67
CA GLY A 138 -0.13 -12.74 6.84
C GLY A 138 0.49 -11.61 7.67
N LEU A 139 -0.18 -11.19 8.74
CA LEU A 139 0.31 -10.17 9.66
C LEU A 139 1.59 -10.61 10.37
N PHE A 140 1.65 -11.85 10.87
CA PHE A 140 2.85 -12.37 11.54
C PHE A 140 4.05 -12.44 10.61
N ILE A 141 3.85 -12.96 9.39
CA ILE A 141 4.92 -13.04 8.38
C ILE A 141 5.39 -11.65 7.98
N GLY A 142 4.45 -10.73 7.70
CA GLY A 142 4.77 -9.35 7.32
C GLY A 142 5.52 -8.61 8.42
N ALA A 143 5.02 -8.67 9.67
CA ALA A 143 5.68 -8.06 10.81
C ALA A 143 7.07 -8.65 11.05
N PHE A 144 7.25 -9.96 10.89
CA PHE A 144 8.56 -10.61 11.02
C PHE A 144 9.56 -10.10 9.97
N ILE A 145 9.14 -9.95 8.72
CA ILE A 145 9.98 -9.40 7.64
C ILE A 145 10.39 -7.96 7.94
N HIS A 146 9.45 -7.10 8.35
CA HIS A 146 9.74 -5.70 8.70
C HIS A 146 10.69 -5.59 9.91
N CYS A 147 10.45 -6.38 10.96
CA CYS A 147 11.34 -6.45 12.12
C CYS A 147 12.74 -6.93 11.74
N TYR A 148 12.86 -7.94 10.87
CA TYR A 148 14.14 -8.42 10.37
C TYR A 148 14.92 -7.31 9.65
N PHE A 149 14.28 -6.58 8.73
CA PHE A 149 14.94 -5.47 8.04
C PHE A 149 15.31 -4.32 8.98
N ALA A 150 14.44 -3.97 9.93
CA ALA A 150 14.73 -2.96 10.94
C ALA A 150 15.97 -3.34 11.78
N LEU A 151 16.08 -4.61 12.20
CA LEU A 151 17.25 -5.12 12.93
C LEU A 151 18.53 -5.08 12.08
N VAL A 152 18.44 -5.46 10.80
CA VAL A 152 19.58 -5.38 9.87
C VAL A 152 20.07 -3.94 9.74
N VAL A 153 19.17 -2.97 9.54
CA VAL A 153 19.53 -1.56 9.42
C VAL A 153 20.06 -1.00 10.74
N PHE A 154 19.50 -1.40 11.87
CA PHE A 154 19.97 -1.02 13.19
C PHE A 154 21.39 -1.54 13.46
N SER A 155 21.68 -2.79 13.08
CA SER A 155 23.02 -3.37 13.16
C SER A 155 24.02 -2.57 12.32
N GLN A 156 23.66 -2.17 11.09
CA GLN A 156 24.50 -1.31 10.25
C GLN A 156 24.72 0.08 10.85
N TYR A 157 23.68 0.65 11.48
CA TYR A 157 23.77 1.92 12.18
C TYR A 157 24.81 1.86 13.31
N GLN A 158 24.83 0.77 14.09
CA GLN A 158 25.82 0.52 15.14
C GLN A 158 27.21 0.20 14.60
N ALA A 159 27.33 -0.52 13.49
CA ALA A 159 28.62 -0.83 12.88
C ALA A 159 29.32 0.44 12.39
N LEU A 160 28.59 1.29 11.65
CA LEU A 160 29.05 2.63 11.30
C LEU A 160 29.39 3.42 12.57
N GLY A 161 28.62 3.20 13.64
CA GLY A 161 28.82 3.56 15.06
C GLY A 161 30.26 3.52 15.54
N LEU A 162 30.81 2.33 15.44
CA LEU A 162 32.10 1.97 15.99
C LEU A 162 33.24 2.47 15.09
N ILE A 163 33.06 2.41 13.76
CA ILE A 163 34.09 2.84 12.79
C ILE A 163 34.51 4.30 13.03
N ARG A 164 33.55 5.21 13.17
CA ARG A 164 33.86 6.64 13.41
C ARG A 164 34.56 6.87 14.75
N MET A 165 34.17 6.14 15.81
CA MET A 165 34.84 6.26 17.11
C MET A 165 36.29 5.80 17.01
N HIS A 166 36.55 4.73 16.26
CA HIS A 166 37.91 4.25 16.02
C HIS A 166 38.75 5.26 15.23
N GLU A 167 38.19 5.87 14.18
CA GLU A 167 38.85 6.93 13.41
C GLU A 167 39.17 8.16 14.28
N GLU A 168 38.25 8.57 15.17
CA GLU A 168 38.44 9.69 16.08
C GLU A 168 39.52 9.43 17.15
N ILE A 169 39.72 8.17 17.55
CA ILE A 169 40.80 7.76 18.48
C ILE A 169 42.15 7.68 17.74
N SER A 170 42.18 7.11 16.54
CA SER A 170 43.43 6.93 15.77
C SER A 170 44.06 8.22 15.28
N MET A 171 43.30 9.32 15.20
CA MET A 171 43.81 10.64 14.77
C MET A 171 44.35 11.50 15.92
N LYS A 172 44.25 11.04 17.17
CA LYS A 172 44.82 11.71 18.35
C LYS A 172 46.11 11.05 18.78
#